data_AF-A0A074WYQ1-F1
#
_entry.id   AF-A0A074WYQ1-F1
#
_cell.length_a   1.000
_cell.length_b   1.000
_cell.length_c   1.000
_cell.angle_alpha   90.00
_cell.angle_beta   90.00
_cell.angle_gamma   90.00
#
_symmetry.space_group_name_H-M   'P 1'
#
loop_
_entity.id
_entity.type
_entity.pdbx_description
1 polymer ?
#
loop_
_entity_poly.entity_id
_entity_poly.type
_entity_poly.pdbx_seq_one_letter_code
_entity_poly.pdbx_strand_id
1 'polypeptide(L)'
;MKSNEHAWTKRATKLCDTWESKYTTPQYASLAKSYGVKKKIKLITETNCNKDLAQILQRSITADIDHLIGFADKHKVHMFALLKEPLARMEADLRNHEELALLLPQSLLRQFGLHKKALAVPLDKCFAVLREDLRNIGRDLTTTTGDSIIVHCMRPVYVEVMNIKGRGSGTLRPEKMRERVDRLWSDVRDQAKKRYAKAFKKCSRDLLDIAENILKDIQDSFDGFCQEKKFEEPGEIEL
;
A
#
# COMPACT_ATOMS: atom_id res chain seq x y z
N MET A 1 10.50 -7.67 -14.85
CA MET A 1 11.16 -6.72 -13.91
C MET A 1 12.67 -6.62 -14.08
N LYS A 2 13.45 -7.73 -14.10
CA LYS A 2 14.93 -7.65 -14.24
C LYS A 2 15.44 -6.93 -15.50
N SER A 3 14.72 -7.00 -16.63
CA SER A 3 15.10 -6.31 -17.87
C SER A 3 14.94 -4.78 -17.77
N ASN A 4 13.88 -4.30 -17.13
CA ASN A 4 13.61 -2.88 -16.95
C ASN A 4 14.60 -2.23 -15.98
N GLU A 5 14.97 -2.92 -14.90
CA GLU A 5 15.98 -2.44 -13.97
C GLU A 5 17.34 -2.29 -14.63
N HIS A 6 17.76 -3.24 -15.47
CA HIS A 6 19.00 -3.10 -16.22
C HIS A 6 18.97 -1.89 -17.16
N ALA A 7 17.83 -1.61 -17.80
CA ALA A 7 17.65 -0.42 -18.63
C ALA A 7 17.65 0.88 -17.80
N TRP A 8 17.03 0.90 -16.62
CA TRP A 8 17.08 2.03 -15.69
C TRP A 8 18.49 2.28 -15.19
N THR A 9 19.23 1.21 -14.88
CA THR A 9 20.63 1.26 -14.46
C THR A 9 21.47 1.93 -15.53
N LYS A 10 21.41 1.44 -16.78
CA LYS A 10 22.10 2.06 -17.92
C LYS A 10 21.77 3.55 -18.09
N ARG A 11 20.50 3.93 -17.95
CA ARG A 11 20.08 5.35 -18.02
C ARG A 11 20.64 6.17 -16.86
N ALA A 12 20.66 5.62 -15.66
CA ALA A 12 21.17 6.28 -14.47
C ALA A 12 22.70 6.46 -14.52
N THR A 13 23.43 5.48 -15.04
CA THR A 13 24.87 5.60 -15.32
C THR A 13 25.13 6.73 -16.32
N LYS A 14 24.37 6.80 -17.41
CA LYS A 14 24.47 7.89 -18.40
C LYS A 14 24.16 9.27 -17.80
N LEU A 15 23.23 9.34 -16.85
CA LEU A 15 22.99 10.57 -16.09
C LEU A 15 24.20 10.97 -15.25
N CYS A 16 24.93 10.01 -14.67
CA CYS A 16 26.16 10.31 -13.93
C CYS A 16 27.22 10.96 -14.83
N ASP A 17 27.42 10.47 -16.06
CA ASP A 17 28.33 11.07 -17.05
C ASP A 17 27.88 12.49 -17.44
N THR A 18 26.56 12.68 -17.55
CA THR A 18 25.97 14.00 -17.84
C THR A 18 26.16 14.97 -16.69
N TRP A 19 26.03 14.51 -15.44
CA TRP A 19 26.26 15.34 -14.26
C TRP A 19 27.74 15.70 -14.11
N GLU A 20 28.64 14.75 -14.37
CA GLU A 20 30.09 14.97 -14.31
C GLU A 20 30.58 15.99 -15.34
N SER A 21 30.07 15.91 -16.58
CA SER A 21 30.39 16.89 -17.63
C SER A 21 29.75 18.26 -17.39
N LYS A 22 28.62 18.32 -16.70
CA LYS A 22 27.87 19.56 -16.45
C LYS A 22 28.34 20.33 -15.21
N TYR A 23 28.88 19.67 -14.17
CA TYR A 23 29.22 20.31 -12.90
C TYR A 23 30.72 20.30 -12.62
N THR A 24 31.24 21.46 -12.25
CA THR A 24 32.58 21.56 -11.65
C THR A 24 32.62 20.85 -10.29
N THR A 25 33.82 20.42 -9.85
CA THR A 25 34.00 19.77 -8.54
C THR A 25 33.36 20.53 -7.36
N PRO A 26 33.46 21.87 -7.26
CA PRO A 26 32.79 22.63 -6.20
C PRO A 26 31.26 22.61 -6.31
N GLN A 27 30.69 22.67 -7.52
CA GLN A 27 29.24 22.59 -7.75
C GLN A 27 28.71 21.21 -7.37
N TYR A 28 29.43 20.15 -7.73
CA TYR A 28 29.09 18.78 -7.37
C TYR A 28 29.09 18.55 -5.86
N ALA A 29 30.10 19.08 -5.16
CA ALA A 29 30.17 19.04 -3.70
C ALA A 29 29.05 19.86 -3.03
N SER A 30 28.67 21.00 -3.61
CA SER A 30 27.55 21.81 -3.13
C SER A 30 26.22 21.07 -3.27
N LEU A 31 26.00 20.39 -4.40
CA LEU A 31 24.81 19.59 -4.68
C LEU A 31 24.71 18.39 -3.72
N ALA A 32 25.77 17.61 -3.56
CA ALA A 32 25.76 16.48 -2.64
C ALA A 32 25.58 16.96 -1.18
N LYS A 33 26.15 18.11 -0.80
CA LYS A 33 25.94 18.69 0.53
C LYS A 33 24.49 19.13 0.77
N SER A 34 23.83 19.75 -0.22
CA SER A 34 22.44 20.23 -0.08
C SER A 34 21.43 19.11 0.04
N TYR A 35 21.66 17.97 -0.62
CA TYR A 35 20.77 16.81 -0.59
C TYR A 35 21.13 15.76 0.49
N GLY A 36 22.41 15.66 0.89
CA GLY A 36 22.90 14.68 1.86
C GLY A 36 23.03 15.17 3.29
N VAL A 37 23.22 16.48 3.52
CA VAL A 37 23.56 17.02 4.84
C VAL A 37 22.51 18.06 5.27
N LYS A 38 21.86 17.81 6.42
CA LYS A 38 20.87 18.72 7.04
C LYS A 38 21.39 20.15 7.10
N LYS A 39 20.94 21.02 6.18
CA LYS A 39 20.76 22.46 6.39
C LYS A 39 19.70 22.96 5.42
N LYS A 40 18.84 23.86 5.93
CA LYS A 40 17.69 24.48 5.24
C LYS A 40 17.95 24.61 3.72
N ILE A 41 17.12 23.93 2.94
CA ILE A 41 17.10 23.99 1.49
C ILE A 41 16.73 25.44 1.14
N LYS A 42 17.72 26.31 0.91
CA LYS A 42 17.46 27.48 0.05
C LYS A 42 17.09 26.91 -1.31
N LEU A 43 16.02 27.41 -1.91
CA LEU A 43 15.58 27.00 -3.25
C LEU A 43 16.77 27.02 -4.21
N ILE A 44 17.36 25.86 -4.46
CA ILE A 44 18.34 25.67 -5.54
C ILE A 44 17.48 25.30 -6.74
N THR A 45 17.29 26.26 -7.63
CA THR A 45 16.31 26.17 -8.71
C THR A 45 16.71 25.25 -9.85
N GLU A 46 17.94 24.73 -9.94
CA GLU A 46 18.41 24.25 -11.27
C GLU A 46 19.08 22.88 -11.36
N THR A 47 19.16 22.08 -10.31
CA THR A 47 19.52 20.66 -10.50
C THR A 47 19.07 19.79 -9.35
N ASN A 48 18.31 18.75 -9.67
CA ASN A 48 17.93 17.73 -8.71
C ASN A 48 18.23 16.37 -9.34
N CYS A 49 19.41 15.78 -9.05
CA CYS A 49 19.75 14.43 -9.50
C CYS A 49 18.64 13.43 -9.14
N ASN A 50 17.94 13.62 -8.02
CA ASN A 50 16.78 12.81 -7.65
C ASN A 50 15.60 12.98 -8.63
N LYS A 51 15.43 14.17 -9.23
CA LYS A 51 14.39 14.44 -10.24
C LYS A 51 14.71 13.72 -11.55
N ASP A 52 15.96 13.78 -12.00
CA ASP A 52 16.38 13.06 -13.21
C ASP A 52 16.21 11.54 -13.02
N LEU A 53 16.57 11.03 -11.84
CA LEU A 53 16.35 9.63 -11.46
C LEU A 53 14.84 9.29 -11.37
N ALA A 54 14.01 10.17 -10.79
CA ALA A 54 12.56 9.98 -10.73
C ALA A 54 11.91 9.92 -12.11
N GLN A 55 12.39 10.72 -13.06
CA GLN A 55 11.90 10.71 -14.43
C GLN A 55 12.20 9.39 -15.17
N ILE A 56 13.30 8.70 -14.84
CA ILE A 56 13.59 7.36 -15.40
C ILE A 56 12.47 6.39 -15.00
N LEU A 57 12.07 6.40 -13.73
CA LEU A 57 11.03 5.54 -13.18
C LEU A 57 9.64 5.91 -13.68
N GLN A 58 9.30 7.20 -13.68
CA GLN A 58 7.97 7.72 -14.05
C GLN A 58 7.53 7.23 -15.43
N ARG A 59 8.45 7.15 -16.40
CA ARG A 59 8.15 6.68 -17.76
C ARG A 59 7.75 5.22 -17.85
N SER A 60 8.09 4.42 -16.85
CA SER A 60 7.91 2.96 -16.87
C SER A 60 6.94 2.43 -15.82
N ILE A 61 6.72 3.14 -14.72
CA ILE A 61 6.04 2.58 -13.55
C ILE A 61 4.57 3.01 -13.41
N THR A 62 4.13 4.04 -14.14
CA THR A 62 2.73 4.52 -14.07
C THR A 62 1.74 3.41 -14.42
N ALA A 63 1.98 2.68 -15.52
CA ALA A 63 1.14 1.56 -15.92
C ALA A 63 1.14 0.41 -14.89
N ASP A 64 2.29 0.17 -14.26
CA ASP A 64 2.41 -0.85 -13.19
C ASP A 64 1.61 -0.43 -11.94
N ILE A 65 1.61 0.86 -11.59
CA ILE A 65 0.81 1.41 -10.48
C ILE A 65 -0.69 1.27 -10.79
N ASP A 66 -1.11 1.63 -12.01
CA ASP A 66 -2.51 1.48 -12.44
C ASP A 66 -2.94 0.01 -12.42
N HIS A 67 -2.04 -0.90 -12.82
CA HIS A 67 -2.29 -2.34 -12.74
C HIS A 67 -2.49 -2.82 -11.28
N LEU A 68 -1.67 -2.32 -10.34
CA LEU A 68 -1.82 -2.63 -8.92
C LEU A 68 -3.13 -2.09 -8.34
N ILE A 69 -3.56 -0.89 -8.75
CA ILE A 69 -4.85 -0.33 -8.35
C ILE A 69 -5.99 -1.19 -8.91
N GLY A 70 -5.93 -1.56 -10.19
CA GLY A 70 -6.93 -2.44 -10.81
C GLY A 70 -6.96 -3.84 -10.19
N PHE A 71 -5.82 -4.35 -9.73
CA PHE A 71 -5.75 -5.59 -8.95
C PHE A 71 -6.53 -5.49 -7.65
N ALA A 72 -6.41 -4.36 -6.92
CA ALA A 72 -7.16 -4.12 -5.69
C ALA A 72 -8.68 -4.06 -5.94
N ASP A 73 -9.13 -3.42 -7.03
CA ASP A 73 -10.55 -3.38 -7.38
C ASP A 73 -11.10 -4.78 -7.70
N LYS A 74 -10.35 -5.60 -8.45
CA LYS A 74 -10.75 -7.00 -8.72
C LYS A 74 -10.81 -7.84 -7.45
N HIS A 75 -9.83 -7.67 -6.55
CA HIS A 75 -9.81 -8.38 -5.27
C HIS A 75 -10.95 -7.96 -4.36
N LYS A 76 -11.39 -6.70 -4.41
CA LYS A 76 -12.57 -6.24 -3.68
C LYS A 76 -13.81 -7.05 -4.08
N VAL A 77 -14.05 -7.19 -5.38
CA VAL A 77 -15.19 -7.95 -5.90
C VAL A 77 -15.10 -9.41 -5.46
N HIS A 78 -13.92 -10.01 -5.54
CA HIS A 78 -13.70 -11.39 -5.11
C HIS A 78 -13.94 -11.57 -3.60
N MET A 79 -13.41 -10.69 -2.75
CA MET A 79 -13.62 -10.73 -1.30
C MET A 79 -15.08 -10.54 -0.93
N PHE A 80 -15.80 -9.65 -1.62
CA PHE A 80 -17.23 -9.49 -1.43
C PHE A 80 -18.00 -10.78 -1.72
N ALA A 81 -17.65 -11.49 -2.80
CA ALA A 81 -18.25 -12.78 -3.12
C ALA A 81 -17.94 -13.85 -2.04
N LEU A 82 -16.68 -13.95 -1.63
CA LEU A 82 -16.23 -14.92 -0.62
C LEU A 82 -16.89 -14.73 0.75
N LEU A 83 -17.22 -13.49 1.13
CA LEU A 83 -17.90 -13.22 2.40
C LEU A 83 -19.42 -13.36 2.27
N LYS A 84 -20.01 -13.03 1.12
CA LYS A 84 -21.45 -13.09 0.90
C LYS A 84 -21.96 -14.52 0.72
N GLU A 85 -21.18 -15.39 0.08
CA GLU A 85 -21.60 -16.76 -0.25
C GLU A 85 -21.81 -17.65 0.99
N PRO A 86 -20.92 -17.69 2.00
CA PRO A 86 -21.17 -18.42 3.25
C PRO A 86 -22.41 -17.91 3.98
N LEU A 87 -22.58 -16.58 4.07
CA LEU A 87 -23.77 -15.99 4.69
C LEU A 87 -25.04 -16.39 3.93
N ALA A 88 -25.03 -16.35 2.59
CA ALA A 88 -26.17 -16.78 1.80
C ALA A 88 -26.52 -18.26 1.99
N ARG A 89 -25.51 -19.12 2.15
CA ARG A 89 -25.71 -20.55 2.49
C ARG A 89 -26.32 -20.71 3.87
N MET A 90 -25.77 -20.06 4.90
CA MET A 90 -26.34 -20.08 6.25
C MET A 90 -27.80 -19.61 6.27
N GLU A 91 -28.14 -18.55 5.54
CA GLU A 91 -29.53 -18.07 5.42
C GLU A 91 -30.45 -19.13 4.79
N ALA A 92 -29.98 -19.82 3.75
CA ALA A 92 -30.74 -20.87 3.09
C ALA A 92 -30.92 -22.09 4.00
N ASP A 93 -29.86 -22.50 4.70
CA ASP A 93 -29.90 -23.63 5.63
C ASP A 93 -30.88 -23.36 6.77
N LEU A 94 -30.85 -22.16 7.37
CA LEU A 94 -31.80 -21.75 8.42
C LEU A 94 -33.26 -21.77 7.94
N ARG A 95 -33.52 -21.37 6.68
CA ARG A 95 -34.87 -21.35 6.10
C ARG A 95 -35.39 -22.75 5.76
N ASN A 96 -34.49 -23.65 5.38
CA ASN A 96 -34.84 -24.99 4.92
C ASN A 96 -34.76 -26.05 6.03
N HIS A 97 -34.28 -25.68 7.22
CA HIS A 97 -34.18 -26.60 8.35
C HIS A 97 -35.57 -26.94 8.88
N GLU A 98 -35.97 -28.21 8.76
CA GLU A 98 -37.35 -28.69 9.02
C GLU A 98 -37.89 -28.27 10.39
N GLU A 99 -37.09 -28.39 11.44
CA GLU A 99 -37.50 -28.04 12.82
C GLU A 99 -37.37 -26.54 13.15
N LEU A 100 -36.29 -25.89 12.71
CA LEU A 100 -36.00 -24.49 13.04
C LEU A 100 -36.83 -23.52 12.21
N ALA A 101 -37.17 -23.84 10.96
CA ALA A 101 -37.92 -22.97 10.07
C ALA A 101 -39.31 -22.62 10.62
N LEU A 102 -39.94 -23.55 11.35
CA LEU A 102 -41.24 -23.34 12.00
C LEU A 102 -41.15 -22.37 13.20
N LEU A 103 -39.97 -22.27 13.81
CA LEU A 103 -39.72 -21.49 15.03
C LEU A 103 -38.91 -20.22 14.78
N LEU A 104 -38.40 -20.03 13.56
CA LEU A 104 -37.52 -18.92 13.19
C LEU A 104 -38.35 -17.64 13.00
N PRO A 105 -38.08 -16.57 13.77
CA PRO A 105 -38.77 -15.32 13.58
C PRO A 105 -38.35 -14.66 12.28
N GLN A 106 -39.32 -14.03 11.61
CA GLN A 106 -39.06 -13.20 10.45
C GLN A 106 -38.13 -12.02 10.76
N SER A 107 -38.09 -11.55 12.02
CA SER A 107 -37.17 -10.51 12.49
C SER A 107 -35.70 -10.95 12.43
N LEU A 108 -35.39 -12.19 12.83
CA LEU A 108 -34.04 -12.76 12.77
C LEU A 108 -33.55 -12.90 11.32
N LEU A 109 -34.40 -13.40 10.41
CA LEU A 109 -34.08 -13.45 8.97
C LEU A 109 -33.87 -12.06 8.37
N ARG A 110 -34.67 -11.07 8.79
CA ARG A 110 -34.48 -9.68 8.37
C ARG A 110 -33.16 -9.11 8.87
N GLN A 111 -32.79 -9.34 10.13
CA GLN A 111 -31.50 -8.93 10.68
C GLN A 111 -30.34 -9.58 9.94
N PHE A 112 -30.41 -10.88 9.67
CA PHE A 112 -29.39 -11.60 8.89
C PHE A 112 -29.21 -10.98 7.49
N GLY A 113 -30.32 -10.65 6.82
CA GLY A 113 -30.32 -9.94 5.55
C GLY A 113 -29.71 -8.53 5.63
N LEU A 114 -29.86 -7.83 6.76
CA LEU A 114 -29.23 -6.54 7.02
C LEU A 114 -27.71 -6.68 7.22
N HIS A 115 -27.23 -7.65 8.01
CA HIS A 115 -25.79 -7.89 8.20
C HIS A 115 -25.09 -8.23 6.88
N LYS A 116 -25.73 -9.05 6.03
CA LYS A 116 -25.23 -9.37 4.68
C LYS A 116 -25.06 -8.13 3.79
N LYS A 117 -25.97 -7.15 3.90
CA LYS A 117 -25.86 -5.88 3.17
C LYS A 117 -24.85 -4.92 3.81
N ALA A 118 -24.77 -4.92 5.14
CA ALA A 118 -23.87 -4.07 5.91
C ALA A 118 -22.39 -4.35 5.59
N LEU A 119 -22.06 -5.58 5.19
CA LEU A 119 -20.71 -6.01 4.83
C LEU A 119 -20.11 -5.23 3.63
N ALA A 120 -20.93 -4.66 2.75
CA ALA A 120 -20.46 -3.89 1.60
C ALA A 120 -19.68 -2.63 2.00
N VAL A 121 -20.19 -1.87 2.97
CA VAL A 121 -19.65 -0.55 3.31
C VAL A 121 -18.24 -0.63 3.94
N PRO A 122 -17.98 -1.50 4.94
CA PRO A 122 -16.65 -1.66 5.50
C PRO A 122 -15.63 -2.20 4.47
N LEU A 123 -16.04 -3.13 3.61
CA LEU A 123 -15.18 -3.63 2.53
C LEU A 123 -14.81 -2.53 1.54
N ASP A 124 -15.79 -1.74 1.08
CA ASP A 124 -15.54 -0.61 0.20
C ASP A 124 -14.57 0.39 0.84
N LYS A 125 -14.73 0.67 2.13
CA LYS A 125 -13.81 1.54 2.88
C LYS A 125 -12.40 0.95 2.95
N CYS A 126 -12.27 -0.34 3.27
CA CYS A 126 -10.97 -1.01 3.38
C CYS A 126 -10.20 -0.98 2.05
N PHE A 127 -10.87 -1.30 0.95
CA PHE A 127 -10.27 -1.25 -0.39
C PHE A 127 -10.07 0.18 -0.90
N ALA A 128 -10.89 1.15 -0.50
CA ALA A 128 -10.64 2.56 -0.80
C ALA A 128 -9.34 3.05 -0.14
N VAL A 129 -9.11 2.68 1.12
CA VAL A 129 -7.86 2.97 1.83
C VAL A 129 -6.67 2.30 1.14
N LEU A 130 -6.79 1.01 0.79
CA LEU A 130 -5.73 0.31 0.06
C LEU A 130 -5.38 1.02 -1.26
N ARG A 131 -6.38 1.40 -2.06
CA ARG A 131 -6.14 2.11 -3.34
C ARG A 131 -5.41 3.43 -3.14
N GLU A 132 -5.78 4.19 -2.13
CA GLU A 132 -5.11 5.45 -1.82
C GLU A 132 -3.67 5.21 -1.35
N ASP A 133 -3.44 4.19 -0.52
CA ASP A 133 -2.09 3.78 -0.11
C ASP A 133 -1.23 3.37 -1.33
N LEU A 134 -1.78 2.58 -2.26
CA LEU A 134 -1.08 2.17 -3.50
C LEU A 134 -0.75 3.38 -4.39
N ARG A 135 -1.69 4.30 -4.56
CA ARG A 135 -1.50 5.55 -5.33
C ARG A 135 -0.44 6.44 -4.70
N ASN A 136 -0.45 6.57 -3.37
CA ASN A 136 0.54 7.35 -2.64
C ASN A 136 1.94 6.75 -2.78
N ILE A 137 2.09 5.43 -2.65
CA ILE A 137 3.37 4.75 -2.89
C ILE A 137 3.84 4.97 -4.34
N GLY A 138 2.94 4.90 -5.31
CA GLY A 138 3.23 5.21 -6.71
C GLY A 138 3.70 6.65 -6.93
N ARG A 139 3.09 7.62 -6.24
CA ARG A 139 3.52 9.02 -6.23
C ARG A 139 4.91 9.18 -5.60
N ASP A 140 5.17 8.50 -4.48
CA ASP A 140 6.46 8.56 -3.79
C ASP A 140 7.61 7.96 -4.62
N LEU A 141 7.30 7.01 -5.52
CA LEU A 141 8.25 6.44 -6.48
C LEU A 141 8.62 7.40 -7.61
N THR A 142 7.74 8.35 -7.94
CA THR A 142 7.85 9.19 -9.14
C THR A 142 8.06 10.67 -8.83
N THR A 143 8.07 11.05 -7.55
CA THR A 143 8.27 12.43 -7.10
C THR A 143 9.56 12.59 -6.31
N THR A 144 9.92 13.85 -6.01
CA THR A 144 11.10 14.23 -5.21
C THR A 144 10.74 15.01 -3.95
N THR A 145 9.46 15.10 -3.64
CA THR A 145 8.91 15.83 -2.49
C THR A 145 8.32 14.84 -1.49
N GLY A 146 8.03 15.30 -0.27
CA GLY A 146 7.43 14.46 0.77
C GLY A 146 8.27 13.22 1.09
N ASP A 147 7.63 12.05 1.07
CA ASP A 147 8.21 10.74 1.43
C ASP A 147 8.85 10.01 0.23
N SER A 148 9.37 10.76 -0.74
CA SER A 148 10.01 10.24 -1.96
C SER A 148 11.02 9.12 -1.69
N ILE A 149 10.77 7.95 -2.28
CA ILE A 149 11.61 6.76 -2.10
C ILE A 149 13.00 6.98 -2.67
N ILE A 150 13.09 7.64 -3.83
CA ILE A 150 14.38 7.95 -4.48
C ILE A 150 15.21 8.88 -3.61
N VAL A 151 14.59 9.93 -3.04
CA VAL A 151 15.30 10.85 -2.14
C VAL A 151 15.82 10.12 -0.90
N HIS A 152 15.02 9.22 -0.33
CA HIS A 152 15.46 8.40 0.80
C HIS A 152 16.62 7.48 0.45
N CYS A 153 16.60 6.82 -0.71
CA CYS A 153 17.68 5.93 -1.16
C CYS A 153 18.95 6.71 -1.53
N MET A 154 18.82 7.91 -2.11
CA MET A 154 19.95 8.74 -2.52
C MET A 154 20.61 9.51 -1.38
N ARG A 155 19.89 9.82 -0.29
CA ARG A 155 20.44 10.52 0.88
C ARG A 155 21.76 9.90 1.41
N PRO A 156 21.85 8.59 1.71
CA PRO A 156 23.11 8.00 2.16
C PRO A 156 24.21 8.08 1.10
N VAL A 157 23.88 7.99 -0.19
CA VAL A 157 24.84 8.13 -1.29
C VAL A 157 25.49 9.51 -1.26
N TYR A 158 24.70 10.57 -1.12
CA TYR A 158 25.25 11.93 -1.02
C TYR A 158 26.15 12.11 0.21
N VAL A 159 25.81 11.49 1.35
CA VAL A 159 26.65 11.53 2.56
C VAL A 159 27.99 10.86 2.31
N GLU A 160 28.00 9.67 1.72
CA GLU A 160 29.24 8.94 1.42
C GLU A 160 30.15 9.71 0.45
N VAL A 161 29.57 10.27 -0.62
CA VAL A 161 30.30 11.10 -1.59
C VAL A 161 30.92 12.31 -0.88
N MET A 162 30.20 12.94 0.04
CA MET A 162 30.71 14.11 0.78
C MET A 162 31.78 13.77 1.81
N ASN A 163 31.87 12.53 2.27
CA ASN A 163 32.91 12.09 3.19
C ASN A 163 34.28 11.92 2.51
N ILE A 164 34.34 11.84 1.18
CA ILE A 164 35.60 11.80 0.42
C ILE A 164 36.27 13.18 0.47
N LYS A 165 37.47 13.25 1.05
CA LYS A 165 38.28 14.47 1.24
C LYS A 165 39.72 14.25 0.76
N GLY A 166 40.45 15.33 0.50
CA GLY A 166 41.88 15.30 0.14
C GLY A 166 42.16 15.38 -1.36
N ARG A 167 43.43 15.22 -1.74
CA ARG A 167 43.87 15.22 -3.14
C ARG A 167 43.16 14.09 -3.90
N GLY A 168 42.69 14.36 -5.12
CA GLY A 168 41.94 13.40 -5.94
C GLY A 168 40.44 13.32 -5.66
N SER A 169 39.91 14.08 -4.68
CA SER A 169 38.46 14.08 -4.40
C SER A 169 37.59 14.53 -5.57
N GLY A 170 38.16 15.24 -6.54
CA GLY A 170 37.46 15.67 -7.76
C GLY A 170 37.06 14.51 -8.67
N THR A 171 37.86 13.44 -8.70
CA THR A 171 37.64 12.24 -9.52
C THR A 171 36.92 11.15 -8.72
N LEU A 172 37.34 10.94 -7.47
CA LEU A 172 36.80 9.87 -6.61
C LEU A 172 35.31 10.06 -6.25
N ARG A 173 34.83 11.31 -6.18
CA ARG A 173 33.43 11.62 -5.85
C ARG A 173 32.46 11.21 -6.97
N PRO A 174 32.66 11.62 -8.24
CA PRO A 174 31.90 11.11 -9.38
C PRO A 174 31.92 9.59 -9.51
N GLU A 175 33.09 8.95 -9.36
CA GLU A 175 33.22 7.48 -9.40
C GLU A 175 32.37 6.82 -8.32
N LYS A 176 32.41 7.34 -7.08
CA LYS A 176 31.61 6.79 -5.98
C LYS A 176 30.11 6.94 -6.20
N MET A 177 29.67 8.08 -6.72
CA MET A 177 28.27 8.28 -7.08
C MET A 177 27.82 7.28 -8.14
N ARG A 178 28.63 7.07 -9.19
CA ARG A 178 28.33 6.12 -10.27
C ARG A 178 28.19 4.69 -9.73
N GLU A 179 29.12 4.26 -8.88
CA GLU A 179 29.08 2.95 -8.20
C GLU A 179 27.78 2.76 -7.39
N ARG A 180 27.34 3.80 -6.68
CA ARG A 180 26.14 3.73 -5.84
C ARG A 180 24.84 3.82 -6.64
N VAL A 181 24.80 4.65 -7.67
CA VAL A 181 23.64 4.77 -8.56
C VAL A 181 23.38 3.47 -9.32
N ASP A 182 24.42 2.67 -9.60
CA ASP A 182 24.27 1.32 -10.19
C ASP A 182 23.41 0.38 -9.32
N ARG A 183 23.48 0.54 -7.99
CA ARG A 183 22.72 -0.27 -7.02
C ARG A 183 21.41 0.37 -6.56
N LEU A 184 21.18 1.64 -6.90
CA LEU A 184 20.03 2.43 -6.46
C LEU A 184 18.68 1.74 -6.69
N TRP A 185 18.50 1.11 -7.86
CA TRP A 185 17.21 0.53 -8.22
C TRP A 185 16.84 -0.68 -7.39
N SER A 186 17.83 -1.42 -6.87
CA SER A 186 17.60 -2.48 -5.91
C SER A 186 17.04 -1.90 -4.60
N ASP A 187 17.66 -0.83 -4.09
CA ASP A 187 17.23 -0.19 -2.85
C ASP A 187 15.83 0.43 -2.97
N VAL A 188 15.57 1.10 -4.11
CA VAL A 188 14.25 1.67 -4.43
C VAL A 188 13.19 0.58 -4.48
N ARG A 189 13.47 -0.55 -5.17
CA ARG A 189 12.57 -1.70 -5.22
C ARG A 189 12.30 -2.26 -3.83
N ASP A 190 13.33 -2.45 -3.02
CA ASP A 190 13.18 -3.05 -1.70
C ASP A 190 12.37 -2.15 -0.76
N GLN A 191 12.58 -0.84 -0.84
CA GLN A 191 11.79 0.13 -0.08
C GLN A 191 10.34 0.19 -0.56
N ALA A 192 10.10 0.15 -1.87
CA ALA A 192 8.75 0.07 -2.44
C ALA A 192 8.03 -1.21 -2.01
N LYS A 193 8.70 -2.36 -2.13
CA LYS A 193 8.18 -3.66 -1.71
C LYS A 193 7.79 -3.66 -0.24
N LYS A 194 8.61 -3.08 0.65
CA LYS A 194 8.28 -2.92 2.08
C LYS A 194 7.02 -2.08 2.29
N ARG A 195 6.86 -0.96 1.57
CA ARG A 195 5.66 -0.10 1.68
C ARG A 195 4.42 -0.81 1.14
N TYR A 196 4.50 -1.44 -0.03
CA TYR A 196 3.39 -2.22 -0.58
C TYR A 196 2.98 -3.36 0.35
N ALA A 197 3.93 -4.15 0.86
CA ALA A 197 3.65 -5.23 1.81
C ALA A 197 2.96 -4.70 3.08
N LYS A 198 3.37 -3.53 3.59
CA LYS A 198 2.71 -2.89 4.73
C LYS A 198 1.26 -2.49 4.42
N ALA A 199 0.99 -1.93 3.25
CA ALA A 199 -0.35 -1.55 2.82
C ALA A 199 -1.26 -2.78 2.68
N PHE A 200 -0.79 -3.84 2.02
CA PHE A 200 -1.53 -5.09 1.89
C PHE A 200 -1.77 -5.77 3.24
N LYS A 201 -0.76 -5.82 4.13
CA LYS A 201 -0.91 -6.40 5.47
C LYS A 201 -1.93 -5.63 6.31
N LYS A 202 -1.93 -4.29 6.23
CA LYS A 202 -2.93 -3.44 6.88
C LYS A 202 -4.33 -3.78 6.36
N CYS A 203 -4.53 -3.76 5.04
CA CYS A 203 -5.82 -4.11 4.45
C CYS A 203 -6.28 -5.52 4.86
N SER A 204 -5.39 -6.52 4.81
CA SER A 204 -5.72 -7.90 5.22
C SER A 204 -6.16 -8.01 6.68
N ARG A 205 -5.51 -7.28 7.59
CA ARG A 205 -5.90 -7.25 9.00
C ARG A 205 -7.24 -6.55 9.17
N ASP A 206 -7.40 -5.37 8.56
CA ASP A 206 -8.64 -4.59 8.66
C ASP A 206 -9.83 -5.40 8.09
N LEU A 207 -9.62 -6.21 7.03
CA LEU A 207 -10.61 -7.16 6.50
C LEU A 207 -10.96 -8.29 7.48
N LEU A 208 -9.97 -8.84 8.18
CA LEU A 208 -10.19 -9.86 9.20
C LEU A 208 -11.05 -9.29 10.34
N ASP A 209 -10.67 -8.12 10.86
CA ASP A 209 -11.41 -7.43 11.93
C ASP A 209 -12.87 -7.17 11.50
N ILE A 210 -13.11 -6.76 10.25
CA ILE A 210 -14.47 -6.58 9.69
C ILE A 210 -15.24 -7.90 9.70
N ALA A 211 -14.64 -8.98 9.20
CA ALA A 211 -15.30 -10.27 9.11
C ALA A 211 -15.64 -10.84 10.50
N GLU A 212 -14.70 -10.76 11.45
CA GLU A 212 -14.89 -11.21 12.83
C GLU A 212 -16.02 -10.44 13.52
N ASN A 213 -16.04 -9.11 13.39
CA ASN A 213 -17.10 -8.29 13.99
C ASN A 213 -18.48 -8.64 13.42
N ILE A 214 -18.59 -8.85 12.11
CA ILE A 214 -19.88 -9.19 11.48
C ILE A 214 -20.36 -10.59 11.91
N LEU A 215 -19.46 -11.56 11.97
CA LEU A 215 -19.80 -12.91 12.43
C LEU A 215 -20.21 -12.89 13.91
N LYS A 216 -19.52 -12.10 14.73
CA LYS A 216 -19.87 -11.91 16.14
C LYS A 216 -21.24 -11.23 16.30
N ASP A 217 -21.52 -10.16 15.55
CA ASP A 217 -22.82 -9.49 15.59
C ASP A 217 -23.98 -10.44 15.22
N ILE A 218 -23.75 -11.31 14.23
CA ILE A 218 -24.71 -12.35 13.82
C ILE A 218 -24.93 -13.35 14.96
N GLN A 219 -23.84 -13.82 15.58
CA GLN A 219 -23.89 -14.75 16.69
C GLN A 219 -24.60 -14.14 17.92
N ASP A 220 -24.21 -12.94 18.34
CA ASP A 220 -24.79 -12.23 19.47
C ASP A 220 -26.31 -11.99 19.25
N SER A 221 -26.72 -11.72 18.01
CA SER A 221 -28.14 -11.58 17.64
C SER A 221 -28.90 -12.92 17.76
N PHE A 222 -28.26 -14.02 17.36
CA PHE A 222 -28.84 -15.36 17.50
C PHE A 222 -28.95 -15.79 18.96
N ASP A 223 -27.90 -15.59 19.75
CA ASP A 223 -27.87 -15.91 21.17
C ASP A 223 -28.89 -15.08 21.96
N GLY A 224 -29.00 -13.78 21.66
CA GLY A 224 -30.03 -12.91 22.24
C GLY A 224 -31.44 -13.41 21.96
N PHE A 225 -31.72 -13.81 20.72
CA PHE A 225 -33.01 -14.41 20.37
C PHE A 225 -33.28 -15.72 21.14
N CYS A 226 -32.30 -16.62 21.21
CA CYS A 226 -32.45 -17.87 21.95
C CYS A 226 -32.66 -17.65 23.46
N GLN A 227 -32.11 -16.57 24.01
CA GLN A 227 -32.32 -16.18 25.41
C GLN A 227 -33.70 -15.56 25.64
N GLU A 228 -34.17 -14.67 24.75
CA GLU A 228 -35.53 -14.11 24.82
C GLU A 228 -36.60 -15.21 24.79
N LYS A 229 -36.42 -16.24 23.94
CA LYS A 229 -37.33 -17.40 23.90
C LYS A 229 -37.27 -18.32 25.11
N LYS A 230 -36.24 -18.27 25.96
CA LYS A 230 -36.24 -19.01 27.23
C LYS A 230 -37.13 -18.37 28.30
N PHE A 231 -37.56 -17.12 28.11
CA PHE A 231 -38.43 -16.39 29.06
C PHE A 231 -39.90 -16.32 28.61
N GLU A 232 -40.24 -16.73 27.39
CA GLU A 232 -41.62 -17.05 27.01
C GLU A 232 -41.93 -18.48 27.47
N GLU A 233 -42.15 -18.69 28.77
CA GLU A 233 -42.86 -19.88 29.23
C GLU A 233 -44.22 -19.92 28.52
N PRO A 234 -44.65 -21.08 27.98
CA PRO A 234 -45.97 -21.19 27.40
C PRO A 234 -46.97 -20.97 28.53
N GLY A 235 -47.64 -19.81 28.52
CA GLY A 235 -48.80 -19.59 29.37
C GLY A 235 -49.76 -20.75 29.15
N GLU A 236 -50.07 -21.45 30.23
CA GLU A 236 -51.02 -22.56 30.26
C GLU A 236 -52.29 -22.14 29.50
N ILE A 237 -52.63 -22.90 28.47
CA ILE A 237 -53.95 -22.81 27.87
C ILE A 237 -54.90 -23.51 28.85
N GLU A 238 -55.57 -22.73 29.70
CA GLU A 238 -56.72 -23.24 30.47
C GLU A 238 -57.84 -23.59 29.47
N LEU A 239 -58.19 -24.88 29.44
CA LEU A 239 -59.33 -25.46 28.71
C LEU A 239 -60.64 -25.24 29.47
#